data_AF-A0A7K0DUX7-F1
#
_entry.id   AF-A0A7K0DUX7-F1
#
_cell.length_a   1.000
_cell.length_b   1.000
_cell.length_c   1.000
_cell.angle_alpha   90.00
_cell.angle_beta   90.00
_cell.angle_gamma   90.00
#
_symmetry.space_group_name_H-M   'P 1'
#
loop_
_entity.id
_entity.type
_entity.pdbx_description
1 polymer ?
#
loop_
_entity_poly.entity_id
_entity_poly.type
_entity_poly.pdbx_seq_one_letter_code
_entity_poly.pdbx_strand_id
1 'polypeptide(L)'
;MTTSPTTKDTAAQDLPAGTSPVYANMHRWIQRVTLICLVALVIEGAFTLPFMAVYYGYPTLSLTQICSELRKIQYSDDTQECQVPYPIFGPPEGAQAKNKAQDQWGVQPTPGYHRLGFRELVRIHNDRAAREAAQHGAPK
;
A
#
# COMPACT_ATOMS: atom_id res chain seq x y z
N MET A 1 32.32 -73.12 26.43
CA MET A 1 32.42 -71.65 26.53
C MET A 1 32.17 -71.10 25.14
N THR A 2 31.04 -70.44 24.92
CA THR A 2 30.76 -69.74 23.65
C THR A 2 30.16 -68.39 24.02
N THR A 3 30.93 -67.35 23.74
CA THR A 3 30.69 -65.95 24.09
C THR A 3 29.64 -65.35 23.15
N SER A 4 28.53 -64.85 23.69
CA SER A 4 27.56 -64.04 22.95
C SER A 4 28.15 -62.65 22.63
N PRO A 5 27.89 -62.08 21.45
CA PRO A 5 28.30 -60.71 21.15
C PRO A 5 27.41 -59.73 21.92
N THR A 6 28.03 -58.93 22.79
CA THR A 6 27.40 -57.77 23.40
C THR A 6 27.15 -56.73 22.32
N THR A 7 25.90 -56.62 21.85
CA THR A 7 25.41 -55.47 21.09
C THR A 7 25.59 -54.24 21.98
N LYS A 8 26.56 -53.39 21.63
CA LYS A 8 26.75 -52.11 22.28
C LYS A 8 25.56 -51.22 21.94
N ASP A 9 24.64 -51.09 22.89
CA ASP A 9 23.61 -50.05 22.89
C ASP A 9 24.29 -48.71 22.64
N THR A 10 24.04 -48.18 21.45
CA THR A 10 24.57 -46.90 21.01
C THR A 10 23.82 -45.84 21.79
N ALA A 11 24.46 -45.30 22.82
CA ALA A 11 24.10 -44.07 23.52
C ALA A 11 22.60 -43.95 23.81
N ALA A 12 22.17 -44.54 24.94
CA ALA A 12 21.02 -44.03 25.67
C ALA A 12 21.33 -42.56 26.01
N GLN A 13 20.94 -41.66 25.13
CA GLN A 13 21.02 -40.23 25.35
C GLN A 13 20.18 -39.95 26.60
N ASP A 14 20.78 -39.31 27.60
CA ASP A 14 20.10 -38.81 28.80
C ASP A 14 18.95 -37.89 28.38
N LEU A 15 17.80 -38.51 28.15
CA LEU A 15 16.56 -37.88 27.74
C LEU A 15 15.78 -37.55 29.01
N PRO A 16 15.31 -36.29 29.18
CA PRO A 16 14.56 -35.91 30.37
C PRO A 16 13.35 -36.82 30.54
N ALA A 17 13.11 -37.23 31.79
CA ALA A 17 12.05 -38.18 32.14
C ALA A 17 10.71 -37.76 31.53
N GLY A 18 10.10 -38.64 30.73
CA GLY A 18 8.87 -38.38 29.99
C GLY A 18 9.05 -38.18 28.47
N THR A 19 10.27 -38.14 27.95
CA THR A 19 10.52 -38.14 26.49
C THR A 19 10.87 -39.54 25.97
N SER A 20 10.11 -40.05 25.01
CA SER A 20 10.46 -41.32 24.34
C SER A 20 11.61 -41.08 23.34
N PRO A 21 12.49 -42.07 23.09
CA PRO A 21 13.61 -41.92 22.16
C PRO A 21 13.15 -41.57 20.73
N VAL A 22 11.91 -41.91 20.38
CA VAL A 22 11.28 -41.56 19.10
C VAL A 22 11.05 -40.05 18.96
N TYR A 23 10.78 -39.34 20.05
CA TYR A 23 10.44 -37.91 20.04
C TYR A 23 11.59 -37.00 20.49
N ALA A 24 12.79 -37.55 20.73
CA ALA A 24 13.97 -36.83 21.20
C ALA A 24 14.30 -35.55 20.39
N ASN A 25 14.06 -35.56 19.08
CA ASN A 25 14.34 -34.45 18.18
C ASN A 25 13.09 -33.68 17.72
N MET A 26 11.90 -34.04 18.21
CA MET A 26 10.63 -33.49 17.72
C MET A 26 10.56 -31.97 17.89
N HIS A 27 10.97 -31.45 19.06
CA HIS A 27 10.98 -30.00 19.31
C HIS A 27 11.91 -29.24 18.36
N ARG A 28 13.07 -29.81 18.01
CA ARG A 28 14.02 -29.20 17.05
C ARG A 28 13.44 -29.13 15.65
N TRP A 29 12.72 -30.16 15.22
CA TRP A 29 12.07 -30.19 13.90
C TRP A 29 10.88 -29.25 13.82
N ILE A 30 10.02 -29.26 14.83
CA ILE A 30 8.90 -28.32 14.93
C ILE A 30 9.44 -26.89 14.87
N GLN A 31 10.42 -26.54 15.70
CA GLN A 31 11.00 -25.20 15.69
C GLN A 31 11.55 -24.78 14.31
N ARG A 32 12.20 -25.69 13.58
CA ARG A 32 12.71 -25.42 12.22
C ARG A 32 11.59 -25.21 11.22
N VAL A 33 10.56 -26.06 11.22
CA VAL A 33 9.42 -25.93 10.32
C VAL A 33 8.63 -24.66 10.62
N THR A 34 8.35 -24.38 11.90
CA THR A 34 7.64 -23.18 12.30
C THR A 34 8.41 -21.91 11.94
N LEU A 35 9.75 -21.92 12.06
CA LEU A 35 10.60 -20.81 11.61
C LEU A 35 10.48 -20.59 10.10
N ILE A 36 10.52 -21.66 9.29
CA ILE A 36 10.37 -21.58 7.83
C ILE A 36 8.99 -21.02 7.47
N CYS A 37 7.92 -21.50 8.11
CA CYS A 37 6.56 -20.98 7.89
C CYS A 37 6.44 -19.50 8.27
N LEU A 38 7.04 -19.08 9.39
CA LEU A 38 7.07 -17.66 9.79
C LEU A 38 7.79 -16.80 8.75
N VAL A 39 8.96 -17.24 8.27
CA VAL A 39 9.71 -16.52 7.23
C VAL A 39 8.90 -16.45 5.93
N ALA A 40 8.22 -17.52 5.54
CA ALA A 40 7.37 -17.53 4.35
C ALA A 40 6.21 -16.52 4.46
N LEU A 41 5.51 -16.46 5.61
CA LEU A 41 4.44 -15.49 5.84
C LEU A 41 4.95 -14.05 5.80
N VAL A 42 6.14 -13.79 6.35
CA VAL A 42 6.76 -12.46 6.29
C VAL A 42 7.08 -12.09 4.85
N ILE A 43 7.65 -13.00 4.07
CA ILE A 43 7.95 -12.77 2.66
C ILE A 43 6.65 -12.50 1.88
N GLU A 44 5.63 -13.34 2.04
CA GLU A 44 4.33 -13.16 1.39
C GLU A 44 3.72 -11.78 1.70
N GLY A 45 3.65 -11.41 2.97
CA GLY A 45 3.13 -10.09 3.38
C GLY A 45 4.01 -8.93 2.89
N ALA A 46 5.33 -9.05 3.00
CA ALA A 46 6.28 -8.00 2.64
C ALA A 46 6.30 -7.70 1.15
N PHE A 47 6.04 -8.69 0.29
CA PHE A 47 5.99 -8.49 -1.17
C PHE A 47 4.59 -8.18 -1.69
N THR A 48 3.53 -8.55 -0.98
CA THR A 48 2.16 -8.26 -1.42
C THR A 48 1.89 -6.75 -1.51
N LEU A 49 2.25 -5.97 -0.48
CA LEU A 49 2.02 -4.52 -0.46
C LEU A 49 2.81 -3.74 -1.52
N PRO A 50 4.14 -3.93 -1.71
CA PRO A 50 4.87 -3.22 -2.76
C PRO A 50 4.40 -3.65 -4.16
N PHE A 51 4.05 -4.93 -4.37
CA PHE A 51 3.49 -5.37 -5.65
C PHE A 51 2.14 -4.69 -5.93
N MET A 52 1.25 -4.65 -4.94
CA MET A 52 -0.01 -3.92 -5.04
C MET A 52 0.20 -2.43 -5.29
N ALA A 53 1.18 -1.80 -4.63
CA ALA A 53 1.52 -0.39 -4.84
C ALA A 53 2.04 -0.14 -6.27
N VAL A 54 2.85 -1.02 -6.85
CA VAL A 54 3.30 -0.90 -8.25
C VAL A 54 2.11 -1.09 -9.22
N TYR A 55 1.21 -2.04 -8.93
CA TYR A 55 0.07 -2.35 -9.78
C TYR A 55 -0.99 -1.23 -9.80
N TYR A 56 -1.45 -0.81 -8.61
CA TYR A 56 -2.47 0.25 -8.46
C TYR A 56 -1.90 1.68 -8.59
N GLY A 57 -0.58 1.82 -8.52
CA GLY A 57 0.12 3.09 -8.63
C GLY A 57 0.70 3.53 -7.29
N TYR A 58 2.01 3.82 -7.28
CA TYR A 58 2.70 4.25 -6.07
C TYR A 58 2.29 5.69 -5.72
N PRO A 59 1.91 5.99 -4.47
CA PRO A 59 1.49 7.32 -4.08
C PRO A 59 2.69 8.28 -4.03
N THR A 60 3.05 8.85 -5.18
CA THR A 60 4.08 9.89 -5.28
C THR A 60 3.55 11.29 -4.93
N LEU A 61 2.23 11.47 -4.89
CA LEU A 61 1.56 12.71 -4.50
C LEU A 61 1.11 12.64 -3.03
N SER A 62 1.23 13.77 -2.33
CA SER A 62 0.66 13.96 -0.99
C SER A 62 -0.87 14.03 -1.02
N LEU A 63 -1.52 13.79 0.12
CA LEU A 63 -3.00 13.84 0.24
C LEU A 63 -3.57 15.22 -0.15
N THR A 64 -2.85 16.30 0.13
CA THR A 64 -3.25 17.66 -0.23
C THR A 64 -3.18 17.86 -1.75
N GLN A 65 -2.12 17.39 -2.40
CA GLN A 65 -2.00 17.42 -3.85
C GLN A 65 -3.09 16.59 -4.53
N ILE A 66 -3.33 15.36 -4.05
CA ILE A 66 -4.41 14.50 -4.55
C ILE A 66 -5.77 15.20 -4.45
N CYS A 67 -6.05 15.80 -3.30
CA CYS A 67 -7.28 16.57 -3.09
C CYS A 67 -7.39 17.74 -4.08
N SER A 68 -6.31 18.49 -4.30
CA SER A 68 -6.30 19.61 -5.25
C SER A 68 -6.57 19.15 -6.68
N GLU A 69 -5.94 18.05 -7.12
CA GLU A 69 -6.11 17.51 -8.47
C GLU A 69 -7.52 16.94 -8.68
N LEU A 70 -8.06 16.22 -7.71
CA LEU A 70 -9.45 15.75 -7.77
C LEU A 70 -10.43 16.90 -7.87
N ARG A 71 -10.19 18.00 -7.14
CA ARG A 71 -11.05 19.19 -7.18
C ARG A 71 -10.97 19.92 -8.51
N LYS A 72 -9.77 20.06 -9.08
CA LYS A 72 -9.56 20.66 -10.41
C LYS A 72 -10.35 19.93 -11.48
N ILE A 73 -10.37 18.60 -11.43
CA ILE A 73 -11.11 17.78 -12.38
C ILE A 73 -12.61 17.89 -12.11
N GLN A 74 -13.06 17.72 -10.86
CA GLN A 74 -14.47 17.79 -10.49
C GLN A 74 -15.12 19.10 -10.99
N TYR A 75 -14.43 20.22 -10.85
CA TYR A 75 -14.96 21.53 -11.25
C TYR A 75 -14.47 22.02 -12.61
N SER A 76 -13.70 21.20 -13.33
CA SER A 76 -13.05 21.57 -14.61
C SER A 76 -12.34 22.92 -14.53
N ASP A 77 -11.68 23.16 -13.39
CA ASP A 77 -11.11 24.46 -13.05
C ASP A 77 -9.72 24.31 -12.43
N ASP A 78 -8.71 24.80 -13.16
CA ASP A 78 -7.31 24.63 -12.83
C ASP A 78 -6.84 25.47 -11.63
N THR A 79 -7.62 26.48 -11.24
CA THR A 79 -7.31 27.34 -10.08
C THR A 79 -7.78 26.77 -8.75
N GLN A 80 -8.44 25.59 -8.76
CA GLN A 80 -8.98 25.02 -7.53
C GLN A 80 -7.88 24.33 -6.71
N GLU A 81 -7.80 24.70 -5.44
CA GLU A 81 -6.91 24.06 -4.49
C GLU A 81 -7.67 23.53 -3.28
N CYS A 82 -7.06 22.54 -2.64
CA CYS A 82 -7.58 21.98 -1.40
C CYS A 82 -7.03 22.80 -0.23
N GLN A 83 -7.92 23.43 0.53
CA GLN A 83 -7.53 24.20 1.71
C GLN A 83 -7.40 23.25 2.89
N VAL A 84 -6.16 23.02 3.34
CA VAL A 84 -5.86 22.16 4.49
C VAL A 84 -4.90 22.89 5.43
N PRO A 85 -5.26 23.14 6.70
CA PRO A 85 -6.56 22.90 7.33
C PRO A 85 -7.65 23.86 6.82
N TYR A 86 -8.90 23.42 6.88
CA TYR A 86 -10.02 24.29 6.52
C TYR A 86 -10.17 25.43 7.54
N PRO A 87 -10.40 26.69 7.12
CA PRO A 87 -10.58 27.80 8.03
C PRO A 87 -11.77 27.57 8.98
N ILE A 88 -11.51 27.69 10.30
CA ILE A 88 -12.49 27.41 11.37
C ILE A 88 -13.77 28.26 11.23
N PHE A 89 -13.65 29.48 10.69
CA PHE A 89 -14.76 30.39 10.41
C PHE A 89 -14.93 30.66 8.91
N GLY A 90 -14.51 29.72 8.06
CA GLY A 90 -14.66 29.83 6.61
C GLY A 90 -16.10 29.67 6.14
N PRO A 91 -16.48 30.30 5.01
CA PRO A 91 -17.76 30.05 4.36
C PRO A 91 -17.79 28.61 3.84
N PRO A 92 -18.86 27.82 4.09
CA PRO A 92 -18.88 26.39 3.79
C PRO A 92 -18.50 26.12 2.33
N GLU A 93 -17.78 25.04 2.04
CA GLU A 93 -17.18 24.80 0.71
C GLU A 93 -18.17 24.84 -0.47
N GLY A 94 -19.46 24.62 -0.22
CA GLY A 94 -20.54 24.70 -1.20
C GLY A 94 -21.22 26.08 -1.32
N ALA A 95 -20.84 27.09 -0.52
CA ALA A 95 -21.46 28.42 -0.57
C ALA A 95 -21.06 29.23 -1.81
N GLN A 96 -19.89 28.95 -2.40
CA GLN A 96 -19.47 29.62 -3.62
C GLN A 96 -19.96 28.83 -4.84
N ALA A 97 -20.72 29.51 -5.70
CA ALA A 97 -21.15 28.94 -6.97
C ALA A 97 -19.93 28.68 -7.86
N LYS A 98 -19.66 27.41 -8.14
CA LYS A 98 -18.56 26.99 -9.02
C LYS A 98 -19.09 26.86 -10.44
N ASN A 99 -18.97 27.94 -11.21
CA ASN A 99 -19.60 28.08 -12.53
C ASN A 99 -18.88 27.35 -13.67
N LYS A 100 -17.70 26.78 -13.41
CA LYS A 100 -16.91 26.05 -14.40
C LYS A 100 -17.21 24.55 -14.43
N ALA A 101 -17.99 24.04 -13.48
CA ALA A 101 -18.41 22.64 -13.44
C ALA A 101 -19.23 22.30 -14.69
N GLN A 102 -18.90 21.18 -15.33
CA GLN A 102 -19.56 20.71 -16.56
C GLN A 102 -20.60 19.60 -16.27
N ASP A 103 -20.96 19.41 -15.00
CA ASP A 103 -21.90 18.37 -14.58
C ASP A 103 -23.32 18.68 -15.05
N GLN A 104 -24.03 17.65 -15.51
CA GLN A 104 -25.42 17.78 -15.93
C GLN A 104 -26.32 17.65 -14.70
N TRP A 105 -26.99 18.74 -14.35
CA TRP A 105 -27.94 18.80 -13.24
C TRP A 105 -29.30 18.24 -13.65
N GLY A 106 -29.90 17.41 -12.80
CA GLY A 106 -31.20 16.77 -13.03
C GLY A 106 -31.64 15.97 -11.80
N VAL A 107 -32.70 15.16 -11.95
CA VAL A 107 -33.16 14.25 -10.87
C VAL A 107 -32.06 13.24 -10.48
N GLN A 108 -31.23 12.83 -11.46
CA GLN A 108 -29.99 12.11 -11.24
C GLN A 108 -28.84 12.92 -11.88
N PRO A 109 -28.08 13.69 -11.09
CA PRO A 109 -26.97 14.46 -11.62
C PRO A 109 -25.93 13.51 -12.22
N THR A 110 -25.52 13.78 -13.46
CA THR A 110 -24.52 12.97 -14.15
C THR A 110 -23.20 13.73 -14.20
N PRO A 111 -22.11 13.16 -13.66
CA PRO A 111 -20.80 13.80 -13.69
C PRO A 111 -20.29 13.89 -15.13
N GLY A 112 -19.76 15.05 -15.50
CA GLY A 112 -19.16 15.29 -16.82
C GLY A 112 -17.70 14.83 -16.93
N TYR A 113 -17.06 14.49 -15.80
CA TYR A 113 -15.67 14.08 -15.75
C TYR A 113 -15.48 12.58 -16.06
N HIS A 114 -14.35 12.24 -16.70
CA HIS A 114 -13.98 10.85 -16.97
C HIS A 114 -13.62 10.09 -15.68
N ARG A 115 -13.76 8.76 -15.69
CA ARG A 115 -13.32 7.88 -14.58
C ARG A 115 -11.79 7.90 -14.51
N LEU A 116 -11.24 8.59 -13.51
CA LEU A 116 -9.80 8.75 -13.39
C LEU A 116 -9.16 7.68 -12.51
N GLY A 117 -8.09 7.07 -13.02
CA GLY A 117 -7.19 6.24 -12.22
C GLY A 117 -6.12 7.07 -11.51
N PHE A 118 -5.56 6.55 -10.42
CA PHE A 118 -4.51 7.25 -9.67
C PHE A 118 -3.26 7.57 -10.52
N ARG A 119 -2.82 6.61 -11.35
CA ARG A 119 -1.66 6.80 -12.25
C ARG A 119 -1.90 7.91 -13.28
N GLU A 120 -3.15 8.07 -13.71
CA GLU A 120 -3.53 9.13 -14.62
C GLU A 120 -3.51 10.49 -13.91
N LEU A 121 -4.01 10.55 -12.67
CA LEU A 121 -3.94 11.74 -11.83
C LEU A 121 -2.49 12.24 -11.66
N VAL A 122 -1.56 11.34 -11.36
CA VAL A 122 -0.12 11.68 -11.23
C VAL A 122 0.44 12.25 -12.53
N ARG A 123 0.09 11.67 -13.67
CA ARG A 123 0.52 12.14 -14.98
C ARG A 123 -0.04 13.53 -15.29
N ILE A 124 -1.34 13.75 -15.07
CA ILE A 124 -1.98 15.07 -15.26
C ILE A 124 -1.28 16.13 -14.41
N HIS A 125 -0.98 15.81 -13.15
CA HIS A 125 -0.26 16.70 -12.24
C HIS A 125 1.15 17.03 -12.75
N ASN A 126 1.94 16.01 -13.11
CA ASN A 126 3.31 16.20 -13.60
C ASN A 126 3.34 16.98 -14.93
N ASP A 127 2.43 16.67 -15.86
CA ASP A 127 2.33 17.38 -17.13
C ASP A 127 1.97 18.85 -16.92
N ARG A 128 1.13 19.15 -15.92
CA ARG A 128 0.78 20.52 -15.55
C ARG A 128 1.95 21.26 -14.91
N ALA A 129 2.61 20.65 -13.92
CA ALA A 129 3.80 21.22 -13.29
C ALA A 129 4.91 21.51 -14.32
N ALA A 130 5.08 20.63 -15.31
CA ALA A 130 6.01 20.84 -16.41
C ALA A 130 5.62 22.02 -17.31
N ARG A 131 4.33 22.20 -17.63
CA ARG A 131 3.83 23.35 -18.39
C ARG A 131 4.04 24.67 -17.64
N GLU A 132 3.72 24.70 -16.35
CA GLU A 132 3.92 25.88 -15.49
C GLU A 132 5.42 26.24 -15.40
N ALA A 133 6.29 25.24 -15.17
CA ALA A 133 7.73 25.45 -15.13
C ALA A 133 8.29 25.99 -16.46
N ALA A 134 7.80 25.50 -17.60
CA ALA A 134 8.20 25.99 -18.92
C ALA A 134 7.73 27.44 -19.19
N GLN A 135 6.55 27.81 -18.69
CA GLN A 135 6.02 29.17 -18.81
C GLN A 135 6.75 30.17 -17.90
N HIS A 136 7.15 29.74 -16.69
CA HIS A 136 7.91 30.57 -15.77
C HIS A 136 9.42 30.64 -16.09
N GLY A 137 9.95 29.70 -16.88
CA GLY A 137 11.34 29.64 -17.30
C GLY A 137 11.64 30.26 -18.68
N ALA A 138 10.63 30.71 -19.42
CA ALA A 138 10.83 31.39 -20.71
C ALA A 138 11.32 32.83 -20.47
N PRO A 139 12.54 33.22 -20.92
CA PRO A 139 12.96 34.61 -20.86
C PRO A 139 12.06 35.44 -21.77
N LYS A 140 11.65 36.60 -21.25
CA LYS A 140 10.77 37.56 -21.92
C LYS A 140 11.42 38.19 -23.15
#